data_AF-O97535-F1
#
_entry.id   AF-O97535-F1
#
_cell.length_a   1.000
_cell.length_b   1.000
_cell.length_c   1.000
_cell.angle_alpha   90.00
_cell.angle_beta   90.00
_cell.angle_gamma   90.00
#
_symmetry.space_group_name_H-M   'P 1'
#
loop_
_entity.id
_entity.type
_entity.pdbx_description
1 polymer ?
#
loop_
_entity_poly.entity_id
_entity_poly.type
_entity_poly.pdbx_seq_one_letter_code
_entity_poly.pdbx_strand_id
1 'polypeptide(L)'
;MNSFSTSAFRPVAFSLGLLLVMPAAFPAPVPLGEDSKEVAAPNRQLLTSTEQIDKHIRYILEGIAALRKEICDKSNMCESSKEALAENNLNLPKMAEKDGCFQSGFNEETCLLKITTGLLEFEVYLEYLQNRFESSKEQAGAVQMSTKAWSSPCRKRQRI
;
A
#
# COMPACT_ATOMS: atom_id res chain seq x y z
N MET A 1 67.53 -49.66 -10.53
CA MET A 1 66.76 -50.72 -11.20
C MET A 1 65.28 -50.45 -11.01
N ASN A 2 64.60 -50.19 -12.12
CA ASN A 2 63.19 -50.42 -12.50
C ASN A 2 62.07 -50.32 -11.45
N SER A 3 61.08 -49.45 -11.69
CA SER A 3 59.71 -49.88 -12.04
C SER A 3 58.89 -48.72 -12.62
N PHE A 4 58.10 -49.01 -13.65
CA PHE A 4 57.22 -48.10 -14.37
C PHE A 4 55.87 -47.93 -13.65
N SER A 5 55.24 -46.76 -13.78
CA SER A 5 53.78 -46.71 -13.95
C SER A 5 53.35 -45.48 -14.74
N THR A 6 52.62 -45.80 -15.80
CA THR A 6 52.03 -44.97 -16.84
C THR A 6 50.77 -44.27 -16.37
N SER A 7 50.58 -43.01 -16.76
CA SER A 7 49.23 -42.50 -17.04
C SER A 7 49.28 -41.47 -18.16
N ALA A 8 48.81 -41.88 -19.33
CA ALA A 8 48.60 -41.04 -20.49
C ALA A 8 47.35 -40.17 -20.27
N PHE A 9 47.51 -38.85 -20.39
CA PHE A 9 46.38 -37.91 -20.45
C PHE A 9 45.67 -38.07 -21.80
N ARG A 10 44.39 -38.41 -21.78
CA ARG A 10 43.51 -38.36 -22.95
C ARG A 10 42.82 -36.99 -23.01
N PRO A 11 42.78 -36.30 -24.16
CA PRO A 11 41.91 -35.15 -24.34
C PRO A 11 40.49 -35.63 -24.65
N VAL A 12 39.52 -35.22 -23.83
CA VAL A 12 38.09 -35.44 -24.07
C VAL A 12 37.60 -34.37 -25.04
N ALA A 13 37.26 -34.78 -26.26
CA ALA A 13 36.60 -33.94 -27.24
C ALA A 13 35.12 -33.77 -26.84
N PHE A 14 34.70 -32.54 -26.51
CA PHE A 14 33.29 -32.19 -26.39
C PHE A 14 32.83 -31.62 -27.74
N SER A 15 32.05 -32.42 -28.47
CA SER A 15 31.37 -32.02 -29.70
C SER A 15 30.24 -31.02 -29.38
N LEU A 16 30.28 -29.84 -30.01
CA LEU A 16 29.15 -28.91 -30.05
C LEU A 16 28.06 -29.48 -30.97
N GLY A 17 26.95 -29.95 -30.38
CA GLY A 17 25.72 -30.22 -31.11
C GLY A 17 24.87 -28.95 -31.25
N LEU A 18 24.72 -28.44 -32.48
CA LEU A 18 23.74 -27.41 -32.82
C LEU A 18 22.35 -28.06 -32.96
N LEU A 19 21.45 -27.84 -32.00
CA LEU A 19 20.03 -28.15 -32.13
C LEU A 19 19.31 -26.97 -32.78
N LEU A 20 18.93 -27.14 -34.05
CA LEU A 20 18.00 -26.23 -34.74
C LEU A 20 16.58 -26.51 -34.23
N VAL A 21 15.98 -25.56 -33.54
CA VAL A 21 14.55 -25.54 -33.23
C VAL A 21 13.88 -24.50 -34.12
N MET A 22 12.97 -24.96 -34.99
CA MET A 22 12.10 -24.09 -35.79
C MET A 22 10.95 -23.57 -34.90
N PRO A 23 10.58 -22.28 -34.96
CA PRO A 23 9.36 -21.81 -34.33
C PRO A 23 8.14 -22.22 -35.17
N ALA A 24 7.25 -23.01 -34.57
CA ALA A 24 5.90 -23.22 -35.10
C ALA A 24 5.11 -21.91 -34.96
N ALA A 25 4.58 -21.42 -36.08
CA ALA A 25 3.67 -20.28 -36.10
C ALA A 25 2.39 -20.63 -35.34
N PHE A 26 2.08 -19.85 -34.30
CA PHE A 26 0.79 -19.94 -33.59
C PHE A 26 -0.35 -19.46 -34.50
N PRO A 27 -1.53 -20.13 -34.48
CA PRO A 27 -2.68 -19.71 -35.25
C PRO A 27 -3.27 -18.41 -34.69
N ALA A 28 -3.65 -17.50 -35.58
CA ALA A 28 -4.38 -16.28 -35.23
C ALA A 28 -5.78 -16.62 -34.69
N PRO A 29 -6.24 -16.02 -33.57
CA PRO A 29 -7.61 -16.19 -33.11
C PRO A 29 -8.60 -15.42 -33.99
N VAL A 30 -9.67 -16.11 -34.39
CA VAL A 30 -10.89 -15.58 -35.02
C VAL A 30 -11.57 -14.57 -34.08
N PRO A 31 -12.17 -13.46 -34.57
CA PRO A 31 -12.87 -12.52 -33.71
C PRO A 31 -14.27 -13.05 -33.38
N LEU A 32 -14.52 -13.35 -32.11
CA LEU A 32 -15.85 -13.64 -31.58
C LEU A 32 -16.24 -12.50 -30.63
N GLY A 33 -17.32 -11.81 -30.97
CA GLY A 33 -17.83 -10.68 -30.23
C GLY A 33 -18.58 -11.06 -28.95
N GLU A 34 -18.95 -9.97 -28.27
CA GLU A 34 -19.91 -9.81 -27.19
C GLU A 34 -19.47 -10.00 -25.73
N ASP A 35 -19.39 -8.82 -25.10
CA ASP A 35 -19.96 -8.44 -23.81
C ASP A 35 -19.29 -9.01 -22.55
N SER A 36 -18.33 -8.26 -22.04
CA SER A 36 -18.04 -8.26 -20.62
C SER A 36 -17.83 -6.83 -20.15
N LYS A 37 -18.81 -6.30 -19.42
CA LYS A 37 -18.65 -5.16 -18.52
C LYS A 37 -17.59 -5.54 -17.49
N GLU A 38 -16.35 -5.25 -17.80
CA GLU A 38 -15.27 -5.28 -16.81
C GLU A 38 -15.46 -4.07 -15.90
N VAL A 39 -16.01 -4.34 -14.70
CA VAL A 39 -15.96 -3.41 -13.58
C VAL A 39 -14.50 -3.20 -13.24
N ALA A 40 -13.94 -2.11 -13.75
CA ALA A 40 -12.55 -1.74 -13.56
C ALA A 40 -12.23 -1.72 -12.05
N ALA A 41 -11.39 -2.67 -11.62
CA ALA A 41 -10.78 -2.64 -10.31
C ALA A 41 -10.06 -1.30 -10.11
N PRO A 42 -10.14 -0.66 -8.93
CA PRO A 42 -9.52 0.63 -8.73
C PRO A 42 -8.02 0.47 -8.90
N ASN A 43 -7.49 1.16 -9.91
CA ASN A 43 -6.07 1.17 -10.24
C ASN A 43 -5.25 1.41 -8.96
N ARG A 44 -4.34 0.48 -8.69
CA ARG A 44 -3.32 0.59 -7.63
C ARG A 44 -2.28 1.61 -8.10
N GLN A 45 -2.68 2.87 -8.23
CA GLN A 45 -1.81 3.94 -8.71
C GLN A 45 -0.75 4.22 -7.66
N LEU A 46 0.49 3.98 -8.02
CA LEU A 46 1.63 4.45 -7.25
C LEU A 46 1.57 5.98 -7.22
N LEU A 47 1.50 6.56 -6.03
CA LEU A 47 1.51 8.01 -5.83
C LEU A 47 2.93 8.52 -6.15
N THR A 48 3.14 9.01 -7.37
CA THR A 48 4.49 9.38 -7.85
C THR A 48 4.75 10.88 -7.85
N SER A 49 3.71 11.73 -7.84
CA SER A 49 3.87 13.19 -7.77
C SER A 49 3.29 13.79 -6.48
N THR A 50 3.88 14.90 -6.02
CA THR A 50 3.40 15.67 -4.86
C THR A 50 1.95 16.12 -5.02
N GLU A 51 1.54 16.49 -6.23
CA GLU A 51 0.15 16.89 -6.53
C GLU A 51 -0.84 15.74 -6.35
N GLN A 52 -0.45 14.52 -6.74
CA GLN A 52 -1.27 13.33 -6.56
C GLN A 52 -1.37 12.94 -5.08
N ILE A 53 -0.26 13.06 -4.34
CA ILE A 53 -0.19 12.89 -2.88
C ILE A 53 -1.16 13.86 -2.21
N ASP A 54 -1.07 15.16 -2.50
CA ASP A 54 -1.93 16.20 -1.96
C ASP A 54 -3.42 15.96 -2.27
N LYS A 55 -3.73 15.60 -3.51
CA LYS A 55 -5.11 15.27 -3.92
C LYS A 55 -5.66 14.10 -3.10
N HIS A 56 -4.83 13.10 -2.84
CA HIS A 56 -5.22 11.92 -2.08
C HIS A 56 -5.41 12.22 -0.59
N ILE A 57 -4.57 13.07 0.01
CA ILE A 57 -4.79 13.58 1.39
C ILE A 57 -6.13 14.28 1.48
N ARG A 58 -6.42 15.19 0.53
CA ARG A 58 -7.69 15.92 0.51
C ARG A 58 -8.87 14.97 0.44
N TYR A 59 -8.83 13.98 -0.44
CA TYR A 59 -9.87 12.95 -0.55
C TYR A 59 -10.12 12.21 0.78
N ILE A 60 -9.05 11.83 1.49
CA ILE A 60 -9.14 11.19 2.80
C ILE A 60 -9.79 12.14 3.83
N LEU A 61 -9.35 13.40 3.87
CA LEU A 61 -9.87 14.39 4.82
C LEU A 61 -11.35 14.71 4.57
N GLU A 62 -11.76 14.84 3.31
CA GLU A 62 -13.16 15.00 2.90
C GLU A 62 -14.00 13.80 3.34
N GLY A 63 -13.48 12.58 3.17
CA GLY A 63 -14.15 11.36 3.61
C GLY A 63 -14.32 11.30 5.14
N ILE A 64 -13.29 11.70 5.90
CA ILE A 64 -13.36 11.79 7.37
C ILE A 64 -14.40 12.84 7.81
N ALA A 65 -14.44 14.00 7.14
CA ALA A 65 -15.43 15.03 7.43
C ALA A 65 -16.86 14.55 7.17
N ALA A 66 -17.09 13.83 6.08
CA ALA A 66 -18.38 13.22 5.77
C ALA A 66 -18.79 12.17 6.82
N LEU A 67 -17.86 11.28 7.20
CA LEU A 67 -18.07 10.28 8.27
C LEU A 67 -18.45 10.93 9.59
N ARG A 68 -17.67 11.95 9.99
CA ARG A 68 -17.94 12.70 11.22
C ARG A 68 -19.35 13.28 11.16
N LYS A 69 -19.68 13.99 10.09
CA LYS A 69 -21.00 14.60 9.94
C LYS A 69 -22.11 13.55 10.08
N GLU A 70 -22.00 12.45 9.36
CA GLU A 70 -23.02 11.39 9.40
C GLU A 70 -23.21 10.80 10.81
N ILE A 71 -22.12 10.48 11.50
CA ILE A 71 -22.17 9.91 12.86
C ILE A 71 -22.76 10.94 13.84
N CYS A 72 -22.33 12.20 13.75
CA CYS A 72 -22.80 13.27 14.64
C CYS A 72 -24.26 13.68 14.38
N ASP A 73 -24.72 13.65 13.13
CA ASP A 73 -26.11 14.02 12.80
C ASP A 73 -27.09 12.94 13.27
N LYS A 74 -26.66 11.67 13.31
CA LYS A 74 -27.49 10.52 13.71
C LYS A 74 -27.35 10.14 15.18
N SER A 75 -26.40 10.71 15.92
CA SER A 75 -26.13 10.36 17.31
C SER A 75 -25.63 11.55 18.12
N ASN A 76 -25.94 11.59 19.41
CA ASN A 76 -25.39 12.58 20.35
C ASN A 76 -23.90 12.32 20.71
N MET A 77 -23.24 11.36 20.07
CA MET A 77 -21.87 10.93 20.39
C MET A 77 -20.82 12.02 20.17
N CYS A 78 -21.16 13.09 19.44
CA CYS A 78 -20.24 14.18 19.14
C CYS A 78 -20.31 15.37 20.11
N GLU A 79 -21.37 15.50 20.92
CA GLU A 79 -21.50 16.59 21.89
C GLU A 79 -20.45 16.51 23.00
N SER A 80 -20.08 15.30 23.44
CA SER A 80 -19.11 15.05 24.51
C SER A 80 -17.81 14.42 24.00
N SER A 81 -17.40 14.76 22.77
CA SER A 81 -16.29 14.08 22.08
C SER A 81 -14.95 14.20 22.80
N LYS A 82 -14.70 15.27 23.57
CA LYS A 82 -13.44 15.44 24.33
C LYS A 82 -13.44 14.61 25.61
N GLU A 83 -14.57 14.57 26.31
CA GLU A 83 -14.77 13.76 27.51
C GLU A 83 -14.71 12.27 27.15
N ALA A 84 -15.37 11.85 26.08
CA ALA A 84 -15.35 10.46 25.60
C ALA A 84 -13.93 9.99 25.22
N LEU A 85 -13.12 10.84 24.59
CA LEU A 85 -11.71 10.49 24.29
C LEU A 85 -10.86 10.35 25.56
N ALA A 86 -11.12 11.18 26.57
CA ALA A 86 -10.39 11.13 27.85
C ALA A 86 -10.81 9.94 28.72
N GLU A 87 -12.09 9.59 28.74
CA GLU A 87 -12.65 8.47 29.51
C GLU A 87 -12.28 7.09 28.94
N ASN A 88 -12.02 7.00 27.63
CA ASN A 88 -11.75 5.72 26.96
C ASN A 88 -10.25 5.40 26.79
N ASN A 89 -9.35 6.24 27.34
CA ASN A 89 -7.90 6.02 27.30
C ASN A 89 -7.34 5.69 25.89
N LEU A 90 -7.91 6.30 24.84
CA LEU A 90 -7.51 6.00 23.46
C LEU A 90 -6.12 6.57 23.16
N ASN A 91 -5.23 5.70 22.68
CA ASN A 91 -3.89 6.07 22.24
C ASN A 91 -3.92 6.45 20.76
N LEU A 92 -4.42 7.65 20.48
CA LEU A 92 -4.45 8.18 19.11
C LEU A 92 -3.06 8.70 18.71
N PRO A 93 -2.58 8.36 17.50
CA PRO A 93 -1.33 8.90 16.96
C PRO A 93 -1.38 10.43 16.91
N LYS A 94 -0.37 11.08 17.49
CA LYS A 94 -0.21 12.53 17.51
C LYS A 94 1.20 12.90 17.08
N MET A 95 1.32 14.01 16.36
CA MET A 95 2.59 14.62 15.98
C MET A 95 3.17 15.40 17.16
N ALA A 96 4.48 15.29 17.36
CA ALA A 96 5.26 16.04 18.34
C ALA A 96 6.52 16.62 17.69
N GLU A 97 7.14 17.61 18.33
CA GLU A 97 8.29 18.34 17.76
C GLU A 97 9.43 17.40 17.32
N LYS A 98 9.71 16.39 18.15
CA LYS A 98 10.72 15.34 17.89
C LYS A 98 10.50 14.53 16.61
N ASP A 99 9.29 14.56 16.04
CA ASP A 99 8.96 13.81 14.83
C ASP A 99 9.44 14.54 13.56
N GLY A 100 9.85 15.80 13.66
CA GLY A 100 10.44 16.54 12.54
C GLY A 100 9.45 16.94 11.44
N CYS A 101 8.15 16.96 11.73
CA CYS A 101 7.11 17.36 10.77
C CYS A 101 6.76 18.85 10.79
N PHE A 102 7.25 19.61 11.77
CA PHE A 102 6.99 21.05 11.86
C PHE A 102 8.03 21.85 11.07
N GLN A 103 7.70 23.10 10.71
CA GLN A 103 8.61 23.97 9.96
C GLN A 103 9.96 24.14 10.67
N SER A 104 9.93 24.35 11.99
CA SER A 104 11.12 24.33 12.84
C SER A 104 11.53 22.88 13.10
N GLY A 105 12.80 22.56 12.84
CA GLY A 105 13.31 21.21 13.05
C GLY A 105 12.80 20.18 12.03
N PHE A 106 12.39 20.62 10.83
CA PHE A 106 11.92 19.72 9.79
C PHE A 106 12.98 18.67 9.44
N ASN A 107 12.56 17.41 9.45
CA ASN A 107 13.35 16.27 9.01
C ASN A 107 12.43 15.33 8.22
N GLU A 108 12.67 15.22 6.92
CA GLU A 108 11.83 14.46 6.00
C GLU A 108 11.74 12.98 6.40
N GLU A 109 12.85 12.36 6.80
CA GLU A 109 12.89 10.93 7.12
C GLU A 109 12.07 10.63 8.37
N THR A 110 12.32 11.35 9.47
CA THR A 110 11.59 11.14 10.74
C THR A 110 10.12 11.51 10.57
N CYS A 111 9.82 12.55 9.79
CA CYS A 111 8.45 12.95 9.55
C CYS A 111 7.68 11.91 8.74
N LEU A 112 8.24 11.43 7.63
CA LEU A 112 7.63 10.38 6.82
C LEU A 112 7.46 9.08 7.62
N LEU A 113 8.44 8.74 8.48
CA LEU A 113 8.32 7.63 9.40
C LEU A 113 7.11 7.80 10.33
N LYS A 114 7.00 8.96 10.97
CA LYS A 114 5.90 9.25 11.89
C LYS A 114 4.53 9.24 11.20
N ILE A 115 4.42 9.83 10.00
CA ILE A 115 3.19 9.81 9.20
C ILE A 115 2.80 8.36 8.90
N THR A 116 3.75 7.55 8.43
CA THR A 116 3.49 6.16 8.03
C THR A 116 3.06 5.31 9.22
N THR A 117 3.78 5.38 10.34
CA THR A 117 3.44 4.62 11.55
C THR A 117 2.11 5.07 12.15
N GLY A 118 1.86 6.38 12.21
CA GLY A 118 0.60 6.92 12.69
C GLY A 118 -0.60 6.47 11.85
N LEU A 119 -0.48 6.46 10.52
CA LEU A 119 -1.55 5.98 9.64
C LEU A 119 -1.83 4.48 9.82
N LEU A 120 -0.80 3.68 10.09
CA LEU A 120 -0.96 2.25 10.37
C LEU A 120 -1.65 2.01 11.72
N GLU A 121 -1.26 2.75 12.75
CA GLU A 121 -1.92 2.71 14.06
C GLU A 121 -3.39 3.14 13.96
N PHE A 122 -3.73 4.03 13.02
CA PHE A 122 -5.10 4.45 12.76
C PHE A 122 -6.02 3.38 12.14
N GLU A 123 -5.47 2.33 11.52
CA GLU A 123 -6.28 1.34 10.80
C GLU A 123 -7.29 0.60 11.70
N VAL A 124 -6.91 0.30 12.94
CA VAL A 124 -7.76 -0.40 13.92
C VAL A 124 -8.97 0.46 14.32
N TYR A 125 -8.78 1.78 14.45
CA TYR A 125 -9.88 2.68 14.77
C TYR A 125 -10.85 2.85 13.60
N LEU A 126 -10.34 2.87 12.36
CA LEU A 126 -11.20 2.93 11.17
C LEU A 126 -12.03 1.66 10.99
N GLU A 127 -11.46 0.49 11.30
CA GLU A 127 -12.17 -0.79 11.30
C GLU A 127 -13.29 -0.82 12.35
N TYR A 128 -13.02 -0.30 13.56
CA TYR A 128 -14.06 -0.13 14.58
C TYR A 128 -15.23 0.71 14.07
N LEU A 129 -14.96 1.86 13.43
CA LEU A 129 -16.00 2.74 12.90
C LEU A 129 -16.83 2.06 11.81
N GLN A 130 -16.21 1.32 10.88
CA GLN A 130 -16.90 0.55 9.84
C GLN A 130 -17.87 -0.47 10.42
N ASN A 131 -17.46 -1.18 11.48
CA ASN A 131 -18.25 -2.23 12.08
C ASN A 131 -19.36 -1.69 12.99
N ARG A 132 -19.16 -0.50 13.57
CA ARG A 132 -20.11 0.14 14.49
C ARG A 132 -21.26 0.86 13.79
N PHE A 133 -20.99 1.47 12.63
CA PHE A 133 -21.93 2.36 11.95
C PHE A 133 -22.21 1.86 10.54
N GLU A 134 -23.29 1.08 10.39
CA GLU A 134 -23.64 0.43 9.14
C GLU A 134 -23.87 1.43 7.99
N SER A 135 -24.43 2.59 8.30
CA SER A 135 -24.62 3.65 7.30
C SER A 135 -23.31 4.32 6.87
N SER A 136 -22.25 4.22 7.68
CA SER A 136 -20.94 4.78 7.40
C SER A 136 -19.94 3.74 6.85
N LYS A 137 -20.39 2.51 6.61
CA LYS A 137 -19.56 1.36 6.24
C LYS A 137 -18.82 1.58 4.92
N GLU A 138 -19.52 2.07 3.89
CA GLU A 138 -18.93 2.34 2.57
C GLU A 138 -17.89 3.47 2.63
N GLN A 139 -18.25 4.58 3.28
CA GLN A 139 -17.39 5.75 3.43
C GLN A 139 -16.14 5.44 4.27
N ALA A 140 -16.30 4.72 5.38
CA ALA A 140 -15.18 4.32 6.22
C ALA A 140 -14.32 3.23 5.55
N GLY A 141 -14.92 2.36 4.74
CA GLY A 141 -14.23 1.44 3.83
C GLY A 141 -13.34 2.16 2.83
N ALA A 142 -13.87 3.20 2.17
CA ALA A 142 -13.14 4.02 1.23
C ALA A 142 -11.95 4.76 1.89
N VAL A 143 -12.16 5.34 3.07
CA VAL A 143 -11.09 6.00 3.85
C VAL A 143 -10.00 5.01 4.25
N GLN A 144 -10.37 3.82 4.73
CA GLN A 144 -9.41 2.79 5.13
C GLN A 144 -8.61 2.26 3.94
N MET A 145 -9.27 1.94 2.81
CA MET A 145 -8.57 1.53 1.58
C MET A 145 -7.61 2.60 1.10
N SER A 146 -8.02 3.86 1.14
CA SER A 146 -7.20 5.00 0.73
C SER A 146 -6.00 5.21 1.65
N THR A 147 -6.18 5.02 2.96
CA THR A 147 -5.12 5.09 3.98
C THR A 147 -4.08 3.98 3.78
N LYS A 148 -4.55 2.75 3.52
CA LYS A 148 -3.69 1.60 3.18
C LYS A 148 -2.89 1.83 1.89
N ALA A 149 -3.52 2.43 0.88
CA ALA A 149 -2.84 2.79 -0.35
C ALA A 149 -1.72 3.81 -0.11
N TRP A 150 -1.88 4.69 0.89
CA TRP A 150 -0.90 5.70 1.30
C TRP A 150 0.26 5.19 2.15
N SER A 151 0.02 4.20 3.01
CA SER A 151 1.07 3.62 3.84
C SER A 151 2.04 2.75 3.02
N SER A 152 1.60 2.20 1.89
CA SER A 152 2.40 1.27 1.08
C SER A 152 3.59 1.89 0.33
N PRO A 153 3.54 3.11 -0.26
CA PRO A 153 4.67 3.76 -0.90
C PRO A 153 5.68 4.30 0.11
N CYS A 154 5.22 4.83 1.25
CA CYS A 154 6.12 5.30 2.31
C CYS A 154 6.94 4.14 2.91
N ARG A 155 6.31 2.96 3.09
CA ARG A 155 7.00 1.74 3.53
C ARG A 155 8.04 1.20 2.54
N LYS A 156 7.93 1.56 1.25
CA LYS A 156 8.92 1.22 0.22
C LYS A 156 10.08 2.21 0.22
N ARG A 157 9.81 3.51 0.44
CA ARG A 157 10.82 4.57 0.49
C ARG A 157 11.76 4.44 1.70
N GLN A 158 11.32 3.80 2.78
CA GLN A 158 12.14 3.49 3.97
C GLN A 158 12.98 2.21 3.89
N ARG A 159 12.80 1.40 2.85
CA ARG A 159 13.50 0.11 2.68
C ARG A 159 14.70 0.20 1.72
N ILE A 160 15.05 1.42 1.31
CA ILE A 160 16.19 1.78 0.45
C ILE A 160 17.17 2.54 1.35
#